data_AF-A0A931J3E8-F1
#
_entry.id   AF-A0A931J3E8-F1
#
_cell.length_a   1.000
_cell.length_b   1.000
_cell.length_c   1.000
_cell.angle_alpha   90.00
_cell.angle_beta   90.00
_cell.angle_gamma   90.00
#
_symmetry.space_group_name_H-M   'P 1'
#
loop_
_entity.id
_entity.type
_entity.pdbx_description
1 polymer ?
#
loop_
_entity_poly.entity_id
_entity_poly.type
_entity_poly.pdbx_seq_one_letter_code
_entity_poly.pdbx_strand_id
1 'polypeptide(L)'
;MKPQHKAAWGCGSLFVALLGLILGIEETPREHGTEYELFVKQMPTLQVIYRNPAVCGECDVEPFASLTPPVKSEFAEFCRVRYGISEVRACYGIYLERQRIANEGRTEVPSRSEAHPSSTSRVDAVGGLN
;
A
#
# COMPACT_ATOMS: atom_id res chain seq x y z
N MET A 1 9.76 -30.78 -44.95
CA MET A 1 9.02 -30.39 -43.73
C MET A 1 9.32 -28.92 -43.43
N LYS A 2 8.31 -28.03 -43.46
CA LYS A 2 8.51 -26.59 -43.16
C LYS A 2 8.23 -26.34 -41.67
N PRO A 3 9.10 -25.62 -40.94
CA PRO A 3 8.92 -25.41 -39.51
C PRO A 3 7.80 -24.41 -39.22
N GLN A 4 6.79 -24.82 -38.45
CA GLN A 4 5.61 -24.04 -38.05
C GLN A 4 5.84 -23.16 -36.80
N HIS A 5 7.05 -22.66 -36.53
CA HIS A 5 7.32 -21.95 -35.27
C HIS A 5 6.84 -20.49 -35.22
N LYS A 6 6.49 -19.89 -36.36
CA LYS A 6 6.12 -18.46 -36.42
C LYS A 6 4.73 -18.15 -35.83
N ALA A 7 3.81 -19.12 -35.81
CA ALA A 7 2.45 -18.91 -35.34
C ALA A 7 2.32 -18.88 -33.81
N ALA A 8 3.21 -19.58 -33.09
CA ALA A 8 3.14 -19.68 -31.63
C ALA A 8 3.60 -18.40 -30.90
N TRP A 9 4.48 -17.60 -31.49
CA TRP A 9 5.01 -16.39 -30.87
C TRP A 9 4.02 -15.20 -30.91
N GLY A 10 3.16 -15.14 -31.94
CA GLY A 10 2.18 -14.06 -32.08
C GLY A 10 1.09 -14.06 -31.02
N CYS A 11 0.57 -15.25 -30.66
CA CYS A 11 -0.50 -15.36 -29.66
C CYS A 11 -0.04 -15.04 -28.24
N GLY A 12 1.17 -15.46 -27.86
CA GLY A 12 1.71 -15.17 -26.53
C GLY A 12 1.93 -13.67 -26.31
N SER A 13 2.51 -12.99 -27.30
CA SER A 13 2.75 -11.54 -27.24
C SER A 13 1.44 -10.74 -27.16
N LEU A 14 0.44 -11.12 -27.97
CA LEU A 14 -0.87 -10.46 -27.93
C LEU A 14 -1.56 -10.63 -26.57
N PHE A 15 -1.48 -11.83 -25.97
CA PHE A 15 -2.08 -12.08 -24.66
C PHE A 15 -1.43 -11.23 -23.56
N VAL A 16 -0.09 -11.15 -23.54
CA VAL A 16 0.62 -10.30 -22.58
C VAL A 16 0.26 -8.82 -22.77
N ALA A 17 0.15 -8.35 -24.01
CA ALA A 17 -0.28 -6.99 -24.29
C ALA A 17 -1.70 -6.70 -23.79
N LEU A 18 -2.64 -7.64 -23.99
CA LEU A 18 -4.01 -7.53 -23.48
C LEU A 18 -4.06 -7.52 -21.96
N LEU A 19 -3.26 -8.36 -21.28
CA LEU A 19 -3.11 -8.31 -19.83
C LEU A 19 -2.59 -6.96 -19.36
N GLY A 20 -1.62 -6.36 -20.06
CA GLY A 20 -1.09 -5.04 -19.75
C GLY A 20 -2.13 -3.92 -19.84
N LEU A 21 -3.17 -4.05 -20.68
CA LEU A 21 -4.27 -3.08 -20.78
C LEU A 21 -5.24 -3.15 -19.60
N ILE A 22 -5.35 -4.31 -18.95
CA ILE A 22 -6.34 -4.59 -17.91
C ILE A 22 -5.69 -4.58 -16.51
N LEU A 23 -4.41 -4.92 -16.40
CA LEU A 23 -3.68 -4.95 -15.14
C LEU A 23 -2.85 -3.68 -14.96
N GLY A 24 -2.85 -3.16 -13.74
CA GLY A 24 -1.99 -2.09 -13.28
C GLY A 24 -1.22 -2.49 -12.03
N ILE A 25 -0.11 -1.80 -11.78
CA ILE A 25 0.72 -1.95 -10.59
C ILE A 25 0.78 -0.57 -9.93
N GLU A 26 0.27 -0.46 -8.71
CA GLU A 26 0.51 0.71 -7.86
C GLU A 26 1.87 0.56 -7.19
N GLU A 27 2.74 1.53 -7.40
CA GLU A 27 4.07 1.64 -6.81
C GLU A 27 4.00 2.64 -5.66
N THR A 28 4.37 2.19 -4.46
CA THR A 28 4.45 3.04 -3.26
C THR A 28 5.89 3.08 -2.76
N PRO A 29 6.61 4.20 -2.91
CA PRO A 29 7.98 4.32 -2.41
C PRO A 29 8.03 4.36 -0.87
N ARG A 30 9.03 3.70 -0.29
CA ARG A 30 9.30 3.62 1.17
C ARG A 30 10.76 4.04 1.44
N GLU A 31 11.11 4.29 2.70
CA GLU A 31 12.49 4.62 3.11
C GLU A 31 13.46 3.47 2.81
N HIS A 32 12.99 2.23 2.95
CA HIS A 32 13.81 1.02 2.77
C HIS A 32 13.38 0.13 1.58
N GLY A 33 12.58 0.65 0.65
CA GLY A 33 12.20 -0.11 -0.53
C GLY A 33 11.04 0.47 -1.32
N THR A 34 10.46 -0.36 -2.17
CA THR A 34 9.27 -0.01 -2.95
C THR A 34 8.25 -1.13 -2.80
N GLU A 35 7.04 -0.77 -2.37
CA GLU A 35 5.92 -1.69 -2.32
C GLU A 35 5.15 -1.65 -3.65
N TYR A 36 4.70 -2.82 -4.09
CA TYR A 36 3.96 -2.99 -5.33
C TYR A 36 2.61 -3.66 -5.05
N GLU A 37 1.52 -3.00 -5.42
CA GLU A 37 0.16 -3.55 -5.31
C GLU A 37 -0.44 -3.76 -6.71
N LEU A 38 -0.76 -5.01 -7.06
CA LEU A 38 -1.43 -5.33 -8.30
C LEU A 38 -2.92 -4.94 -8.24
N PHE A 39 -3.45 -4.39 -9.32
CA PHE A 39 -4.88 -4.10 -9.44
C PHE A 39 -5.41 -4.29 -10.86
N VAL A 40 -6.73 -4.48 -10.93
CA VAL A 40 -7.47 -4.50 -12.19
C VAL A 40 -7.93 -3.09 -12.51
N LYS A 41 -7.52 -2.58 -13.67
CA LYS A 41 -7.92 -1.28 -14.19
C LYS A 41 -9.40 -1.30 -14.57
N GLN A 42 -10.12 -0.24 -14.20
CA GLN A 42 -11.51 0.00 -14.60
C GLN A 42 -11.61 0.66 -15.98
N MET A 43 -10.53 1.26 -16.47
CA MET A 43 -10.44 1.74 -17.85
C MET A 43 -9.14 1.26 -18.49
N PRO A 44 -9.18 0.84 -19.77
CA PRO A 44 -7.99 0.39 -20.47
C PRO A 44 -7.03 1.54 -20.72
N THR A 45 -5.76 1.33 -20.38
CA THR A 45 -4.67 2.29 -20.54
C THR A 45 -3.37 1.55 -20.90
N LEU A 46 -2.48 2.20 -21.65
CA LEU A 46 -1.16 1.65 -21.98
C LEU A 46 -0.16 1.73 -20.83
N GLN A 47 -0.41 2.59 -19.83
CA GLN A 47 0.45 2.72 -18.66
C GLN A 47 0.25 1.51 -17.74
N VAL A 48 1.35 0.87 -17.31
CA VAL A 48 1.29 -0.32 -16.42
C VAL A 48 1.57 0.05 -14.97
N ILE A 49 2.52 0.97 -14.73
CA ILE A 49 2.94 1.39 -13.39
C ILE A 49 2.29 2.74 -13.06
N TYR A 50 1.69 2.79 -11.88
CA TYR A 50 0.95 3.93 -11.35
C TYR A 50 1.52 4.33 -9.99
N ARG A 51 1.58 5.64 -9.74
CA ARG A 51 1.88 6.17 -8.41
C ARG A 51 0.70 6.99 -7.94
N ASN A 52 0.27 6.77 -6.71
CA ASN A 52 -0.76 7.59 -6.09
C ASN A 52 -0.11 8.89 -5.57
N PRO A 53 -0.40 10.06 -6.14
CA PRO A 53 0.22 11.31 -5.71
C PRO A 53 -0.28 11.82 -4.34
N ALA A 54 -1.35 11.24 -3.77
CA ALA A 54 -1.83 11.56 -2.43
C ALA A 54 -1.15 10.72 -1.32
N VAL A 55 -0.35 9.72 -1.68
CA VAL A 55 0.34 8.82 -0.75
C VAL A 55 1.85 8.90 -0.98
N CYS A 56 2.56 9.29 0.07
CA CYS A 56 4.03 9.39 0.12
C CYS A 56 4.70 8.11 0.64
N GLY A 57 3.93 7.03 0.83
CA GLY A 57 4.39 5.77 1.41
C GLY A 57 4.37 5.78 2.93
N GLU A 58 5.41 6.33 3.56
CA GLU A 58 5.60 6.25 5.03
C GLU A 58 5.02 7.42 5.82
N CYS A 59 4.65 8.51 5.13
CA CYS A 59 3.97 9.62 5.78
C CYS A 59 2.45 9.46 5.70
N ASP A 60 1.76 10.24 6.53
CA ASP A 60 0.31 10.26 6.53
C ASP A 60 -0.24 10.76 5.20
N VAL A 61 -1.43 10.28 4.82
CA VAL A 61 -2.12 10.78 3.62
C VAL A 61 -2.27 12.28 3.75
N GLU A 62 -1.73 13.02 2.77
CA GLU A 62 -1.71 14.48 2.83
C GLU A 62 -3.15 15.02 2.81
N PRO A 63 -3.52 16.00 3.66
CA PRO A 63 -4.87 16.55 3.68
C PRO A 63 -5.35 16.97 2.29
N PHE A 64 -6.55 16.56 1.89
CA PHE A 64 -7.10 16.90 0.57
C PHE A 64 -7.07 18.42 0.25
N ALA A 65 -7.19 19.25 1.28
CA ALA A 65 -7.14 20.71 1.15
C ALA A 65 -5.76 21.23 0.73
N SER A 66 -4.66 20.58 1.12
CA SER A 66 -3.29 21.00 0.77
C SER A 66 -2.83 20.50 -0.60
N LEU A 67 -3.49 19.49 -1.16
CA LEU A 67 -3.19 19.03 -2.52
C LEU A 67 -3.38 20.16 -3.55
N THR A 68 -2.34 20.42 -4.32
CA THR A 68 -2.36 21.43 -5.39
C THR A 68 -3.31 21.00 -6.52
N PRO A 69 -3.84 21.94 -7.32
CA PRO A 69 -4.66 21.60 -8.50
C PRO A 69 -4.05 20.56 -9.46
N PRO A 70 -2.75 20.60 -9.83
CA PRO A 70 -2.18 19.56 -10.70
C PRO A 70 -2.17 18.19 -10.01
N VAL A 71 -1.81 18.12 -8.73
CA VAL A 71 -1.83 16.87 -7.95
C VAL A 71 -3.24 16.30 -7.86
N LYS A 72 -4.26 17.14 -7.66
CA LYS A 72 -5.67 16.71 -7.67
C LYS A 72 -6.09 16.13 -9.03
N SER A 73 -5.60 16.69 -10.13
CA SER A 73 -5.87 16.19 -11.49
C SER A 73 -5.21 14.83 -11.73
N GLU A 74 -3.94 14.68 -11.36
CA GLU A 74 -3.22 13.40 -11.46
C GLU A 74 -3.88 12.33 -10.59
N PHE A 75 -4.27 12.69 -9.37
CA PHE A 75 -4.99 11.80 -8.48
C PHE A 75 -6.36 11.40 -9.07
N ALA A 76 -7.09 12.33 -9.67
CA ALA A 76 -8.36 12.03 -10.34
C ALA A 76 -8.19 11.00 -11.47
N GLU A 77 -7.15 11.14 -12.30
CA GLU A 77 -6.86 10.18 -13.36
C GLU A 77 -6.55 8.80 -12.80
N PHE A 78 -5.68 8.75 -11.79
CA PHE A 78 -5.35 7.52 -11.08
C PHE A 78 -6.60 6.84 -10.50
N CYS A 79 -7.46 7.60 -9.81
CA CYS A 79 -8.71 7.12 -9.23
C CYS A 79 -9.66 6.55 -10.28
N ARG A 80 -9.76 7.22 -11.43
CA ARG A 80 -10.60 6.79 -12.54
C ARG A 80 -10.10 5.46 -13.10
N VAL A 81 -8.78 5.29 -13.25
CA VAL A 81 -8.17 4.05 -13.75
C VAL A 81 -8.27 2.91 -12.73
N ARG A 82 -8.00 3.17 -11.46
CA ARG A 82 -7.94 2.13 -10.41
C ARG A 82 -9.30 1.71 -9.88
N TYR A 83 -10.19 2.68 -9.68
CA TYR A 83 -11.48 2.47 -9.01
C TYR A 83 -12.69 2.80 -9.89
N GLY A 84 -12.51 3.40 -11.08
CA GLY A 84 -13.63 3.81 -11.92
C GLY A 84 -14.38 5.02 -11.35
N ILE A 85 -13.79 5.73 -10.39
CA ILE A 85 -14.39 6.85 -9.67
C ILE A 85 -13.85 8.15 -10.26
N SER A 86 -14.74 9.00 -10.78
CA SER A 86 -14.40 10.35 -11.25
C SER A 86 -14.37 11.39 -10.14
N GLU A 87 -15.10 11.16 -9.04
CA GLU A 87 -15.16 12.08 -7.91
C GLU A 87 -13.94 11.94 -7.00
N VAL A 88 -13.05 12.91 -7.09
CA VAL A 88 -11.73 12.89 -6.43
C VAL A 88 -11.86 12.75 -4.91
N ARG A 89 -12.84 13.43 -4.31
CA ARG A 89 -13.06 13.38 -2.86
C ARG A 89 -13.50 11.99 -2.38
N ALA A 90 -14.33 11.29 -3.17
CA ALA A 90 -14.76 9.94 -2.84
C ALA A 90 -13.60 8.95 -2.90
N CYS A 91 -12.76 9.04 -3.94
CA CYS A 91 -11.56 8.22 -4.06
C CYS A 91 -10.54 8.51 -2.94
N TYR A 92 -10.36 9.77 -2.57
CA TYR A 92 -9.49 10.16 -1.44
C TYR A 92 -9.91 9.47 -0.13
N GLY A 93 -11.22 9.34 0.11
CA GLY A 93 -11.76 8.65 1.27
C GLY A 93 -11.32 7.18 1.39
N ILE A 94 -11.06 6.49 0.28
CA ILE A 94 -10.56 5.10 0.27
C ILE A 94 -9.17 5.04 0.93
N TYR A 95 -8.30 6.00 0.63
CA TYR A 95 -6.94 6.04 1.18
C TYR A 95 -6.92 6.48 2.64
N LEU A 96 -7.77 7.44 3.02
CA LEU A 96 -7.96 7.78 4.43
C LEU A 96 -8.42 6.57 5.25
N GLU A 97 -9.36 5.80 4.71
CA GLU A 97 -9.87 4.61 5.40
C GLU A 97 -8.81 3.51 5.50
N ARG A 98 -8.03 3.28 4.43
CA ARG A 98 -6.88 2.35 4.46
C ARG A 98 -5.86 2.76 5.52
N GLN A 99 -5.58 4.05 5.63
CA GLN A 99 -4.66 4.58 6.64
C GLN A 99 -5.24 4.41 8.06
N ARG A 100 -6.54 4.67 8.26
CA ARG A 100 -7.22 4.43 9.55
C ARG A 100 -7.07 2.98 9.99
N ILE A 101 -7.35 2.03 9.10
CA ILE A 101 -7.22 0.59 9.36
C ILE A 101 -5.77 0.22 9.68
N ALA A 102 -4.80 0.76 8.93
CA ALA A 102 -3.38 0.51 9.17
C ALA A 102 -2.92 1.05 10.54
N ASN A 103 -3.43 2.22 10.95
CA ASN A 103 -3.14 2.82 12.25
C ASN A 103 -3.76 2.02 13.41
N GLU A 104 -4.97 1.50 13.23
CA GLU A 104 -5.62 0.64 14.23
C GLU A 104 -4.88 -0.68 14.41
N GLY A 105 -4.48 -1.34 13.32
CA GLY A 105 -3.70 -2.58 13.38
C GLY A 105 -2.32 -2.43 14.05
N ARG A 106 -1.75 -1.22 14.09
CA ARG A 106 -0.51 -0.93 14.83
C ARG A 106 -0.71 -0.90 16.35
N THR A 107 -1.93 -0.65 16.82
CA THR A 107 -2.21 -0.43 18.24
C THR A 107 -2.31 -1.75 19.03
N GLU A 108 -2.39 -2.91 18.35
CA GLU A 108 -2.54 -4.23 18.97
C GLU A 108 -1.22 -4.96 19.31
N VAL A 109 -0.04 -4.37 19.14
CA VAL A 109 1.17 -4.94 19.75
C VAL A 109 1.19 -4.50 21.21
N PRO A 110 0.89 -5.37 22.20
CA PRO A 110 1.18 -5.02 23.58
C PRO A 110 2.68 -4.87 23.64
N SER A 111 3.16 -3.68 24.00
CA SER A 111 4.51 -3.51 24.45
C SER A 111 4.75 -4.58 25.50
N ARG A 112 5.51 -5.62 25.16
CA ARG A 112 5.97 -6.59 26.13
C ARG A 112 6.95 -5.84 27.02
N SER A 113 6.39 -5.22 28.06
CA SER A 113 7.10 -5.01 29.30
C SER A 113 7.73 -6.34 29.72
N GLU A 114 8.89 -6.25 30.36
CA GLU A 114 9.67 -7.32 31.01
C GLU A 114 10.77 -7.98 30.18
N ALA A 115 11.99 -7.50 30.40
CA ALA A 115 13.01 -8.32 31.07
C ALA A 115 14.08 -7.42 31.73
N HIS A 116 13.86 -7.05 32.99
CA HIS A 116 14.96 -6.71 33.90
C HIS A 116 15.45 -8.04 34.53
N PRO A 117 16.70 -8.48 34.31
CA PRO A 117 17.21 -9.65 34.99
C PRO A 117 17.69 -9.26 36.40
N SER A 118 16.92 -9.75 37.36
CA SER A 118 17.28 -10.22 38.70
C SER A 118 18.77 -10.22 39.13
N SER A 119 19.05 -9.59 40.28
CA SER A 119 20.00 -10.00 41.33
C SER A 119 19.63 -9.22 42.61
N THR A 120 19.60 -9.69 43.87
CA THR A 120 20.06 -10.92 44.54
C THR A 120 19.44 -10.94 45.96
N SER A 121 19.18 -12.14 46.49
CA SER A 121 19.08 -12.61 47.90
C SER A 121 18.82 -11.62 49.06
N ARG A 122 17.78 -11.85 49.89
CA ARG A 122 17.80 -12.64 51.18
C ARG A 122 18.68 -11.93 52.24
N VAL A 123 18.19 -11.56 53.43
CA VAL A 123 18.12 -12.41 54.64
C VAL A 123 17.55 -11.56 55.82
N ASP A 124 16.58 -12.12 56.56
CA ASP A 124 16.18 -11.96 57.99
C ASP A 124 15.73 -10.58 58.56
N ALA A 125 14.95 -10.46 59.64
CA ALA A 125 14.01 -11.29 60.40
C ALA A 125 13.45 -10.40 61.53
N VAL A 126 12.35 -10.85 62.15
CA VAL A 126 11.82 -10.49 63.48
C VAL A 126 10.95 -9.22 63.58
N GLY A 127 9.64 -9.45 63.58
CA GLY A 127 8.65 -8.57 64.20
C GLY A 127 7.83 -9.35 65.24
N GLY A 128 7.68 -8.76 66.43
CA GLY A 128 6.50 -8.91 67.28
C GLY A 128 6.43 -10.14 68.18
N LEU A 129 6.71 -9.94 69.47
CA LEU A 129 6.10 -10.70 70.55
C LEU A 129 5.31 -9.74 71.45
N ASN A 130 4.17 -10.25 71.92
CA ASN A 130 3.33 -9.74 72.99
C ASN A 130 4.11 -9.30 74.24
#